data_AF-A0A941PC84-F1
#
_entry.id   AF-A0A941PC84-F1
#
_cell.length_a   1.000
_cell.length_b   1.000
_cell.length_c   1.000
_cell.angle_alpha   90.00
_cell.angle_beta   90.00
_cell.angle_gamma   90.00
#
_symmetry.space_group_name_H-M   'P 1'
#
loop_
_entity.id
_entity.type
_entity.pdbx_description
1 polymer ?
#
loop_
_entity_poly.entity_id
_entity_poly.type
_entity_poly.pdbx_seq_one_letter_code
_entity_poly.pdbx_strand_id
1 'polypeptide(L)' 'MEGQFQLDWQAIVKTAIKRRKESRLTQKQLAALVGVSTPTVNRFERQKKNITLESAFAILEILGLLKKQKSQELELKKF' A
#
# COMPACT_ATOMS: atom_id res chain seq x y z
N MET A 1 1.09 23.14 -20.71
CA MET A 1 0.70 23.03 -19.28
C MET A 1 1.13 21.65 -18.81
N GLU A 2 2.25 21.58 -18.11
CA GLU A 2 2.67 20.34 -17.44
C GLU A 2 1.70 20.11 -16.28
N GLY A 3 0.84 19.09 -16.40
CA GLY A 3 -0.01 18.69 -15.29
C GLY A 3 0.87 18.19 -14.16
N GLN A 4 0.97 18.96 -13.08
CA GLN A 4 1.65 18.52 -11.86
C GLN A 4 0.82 17.39 -11.24
N PHE A 5 1.15 16.15 -11.62
CA PHE A 5 0.57 14.98 -11.00
C PHE A 5 1.19 14.80 -9.60
N GLN A 6 0.49 15.29 -8.58
CA GLN A 6 0.86 15.07 -7.20
C GLN A 6 0.06 13.91 -6.62
N LEU A 7 0.77 12.97 -5.98
CA LEU A 7 0.17 11.87 -5.28
C LEU A 7 -0.32 12.35 -3.91
N ASP A 8 -1.64 12.34 -3.71
CA ASP A 8 -2.25 12.69 -2.42
C ASP A 8 -1.99 11.57 -1.40
N TRP A 9 -0.81 11.65 -0.78
CA TRP A 9 -0.36 10.69 0.22
C TRP A 9 -1.28 10.64 1.43
N GLN A 10 -1.84 11.78 1.84
CA GLN A 10 -2.73 11.85 2.99
C GLN A 10 -4.04 11.10 2.72
N ALA A 11 -4.63 11.26 1.54
CA ALA A 11 -5.83 10.53 1.15
C ALA A 11 -5.58 9.02 1.05
N ILE A 12 -4.42 8.61 0.54
CA ILE A 12 -4.02 7.19 0.46
C ILE A 12 -3.91 6.59 1.87
N VAL A 13 -3.18 7.24 2.78
CA VAL A 13 -3.04 6.76 4.16
C VAL A 13 -4.39 6.71 4.88
N LYS A 14 -5.26 7.72 4.70
CA LYS A 14 -6.61 7.72 5.28
C LYS A 14 -7.44 6.54 4.78
N THR A 15 -7.33 6.22 3.50
CA THR A 15 -8.01 5.07 2.87
C THR A 15 -7.48 3.75 3.42
N ALA A 16 -6.15 3.63 3.59
CA ALA A 16 -5.52 2.47 4.20
C ALA A 16 -5.98 2.24 5.65
N ILE A 17 -6.02 3.29 6.48
CA ILE A 17 -6.51 3.20 7.86
C ILE A 17 -7.97 2.75 7.90
N LYS A 18 -8.81 3.31 7.02
CA LYS A 18 -10.23 2.92 6.92
C LYS A 18 -10.36 1.44 6.58
N ARG A 19 -9.67 0.98 5.53
CA ARG A 19 -9.71 -0.43 5.09
C ARG A 19 -9.22 -1.39 6.18
N ARG A 20 -8.11 -1.07 6.87
CA ARG A 20 -7.62 -1.88 7.99
C ARG A 20 -8.67 -2.05 9.08
N LYS A 21 -9.34 -0.95 9.46
CA LYS A 21 -10.38 -0.96 10.50
C LYS A 21 -11.62 -1.74 10.07
N GLU A 22 -12.04 -1.62 8.82
CA GLU A 22 -13.14 -2.41 8.23
C GLU A 22 -12.81 -3.92 8.25
N SER A 23 -11.55 -4.28 8.00
CA SER A 23 -11.04 -5.65 8.13
C SER A 23 -10.80 -6.11 9.58
N ARG A 24 -11.13 -5.28 10.60
CA ARG A 24 -10.94 -5.57 12.03
C ARG A 24 -9.50 -5.94 12.44
N LEU A 25 -8.51 -5.46 11.70
CA LEU A 25 -7.10 -5.70 12.00
C LEU A 25 -6.54 -4.63 12.93
N THR A 26 -5.86 -5.04 13.99
CA THR A 26 -4.98 -4.16 14.76
C THR A 26 -3.73 -3.80 13.94
N GLN A 27 -3.01 -2.73 14.33
CA GLN A 27 -1.73 -2.40 13.70
C GLN A 27 -0.71 -3.55 13.81
N LYS A 28 -0.71 -4.27 14.95
CA LYS A 28 0.16 -5.43 15.19
C LYS A 28 -0.18 -6.59 14.24
N GLN A 29 -1.45 -6.89 14.04
CA GLN A 29 -1.89 -7.94 13.10
C GLN A 29 -1.55 -7.56 11.65
N LEU A 30 -1.79 -6.32 11.24
CA LEU A 30 -1.40 -5.86 9.91
C LEU A 30 0.12 -5.97 9.72
N ALA A 31 0.91 -5.56 10.71
CA ALA A 31 2.37 -5.64 10.66
C ALA A 31 2.84 -7.09 10.47
N ALA A 32 2.23 -8.05 11.19
CA ALA A 32 2.52 -9.47 11.04
C ALA A 32 2.17 -10.01 9.65
N LEU A 33 1.02 -9.60 9.07
CA LEU A 33 0.61 -10.01 7.72
C LEU A 33 1.53 -9.46 6.62
N VAL A 34 2.01 -8.23 6.80
CA VAL A 34 2.91 -7.55 5.84
C VAL A 34 4.36 -8.03 6.00
N GLY A 35 4.74 -8.58 7.17
CA GLY A 35 6.13 -8.94 7.47
C GLY A 35 6.99 -7.76 7.91
N VAL A 36 6.39 -6.74 8.53
CA VAL A 36 7.10 -5.56 9.06
C VAL A 36 6.89 -5.40 10.56
N SER A 37 7.64 -4.50 11.18
CA SER A 37 7.46 -4.17 12.60
C SER A 37 6.21 -3.30 12.84
N THR A 38 5.53 -3.47 13.99
CA THR A 38 4.38 -2.63 14.39
C THR A 38 4.68 -1.12 14.34
N PRO A 39 5.88 -0.63 14.76
CA PRO A 39 6.24 0.78 14.61
C PRO A 39 6.27 1.26 13.15
N THR A 40 6.53 0.38 12.18
CA THR A 40 6.51 0.74 10.75
C THR A 40 5.09 1.02 10.27
N VAL A 41 4.12 0.17 10.64
CA VAL A 41 2.69 0.44 10.39
C VAL A 41 2.25 1.72 11.10
N ASN A 42 2.66 1.93 12.35
CA ASN A 42 2.34 3.15 13.09
C ASN A 42 2.89 4.42 12.39
N ARG A 43 4.15 4.38 11.93
CA ARG A 43 4.77 5.49 11.18
C ARG A 43 4.05 5.77 9.86
N PHE A 44 3.66 4.73 9.13
CA PHE A 44 2.85 4.85 7.92
C PHE A 44 1.52 5.55 8.21
N GLU A 45 0.76 5.07 9.21
CA GLU A 45 -0.54 5.66 9.56
C GLU A 45 -0.42 7.10 10.11
N ARG A 46 0.73 7.45 10.69
CA ARG A 46 1.05 8.81 11.15
C ARG A 46 1.71 9.69 10.08
N GLN A 47 1.81 9.22 8.83
CA GLN A 47 2.40 9.95 7.71
C GLN A 47 3.84 10.44 7.99
N LYS A 48 4.64 9.65 8.70
CA LYS A 48 6.05 9.99 8.96
C LYS A 48 6.88 9.84 7.68
N LYS A 49 7.80 10.79 7.45
CA LYS A 49 8.61 10.87 6.21
C LYS A 49 9.70 9.80 6.07
N ASN A 50 9.96 9.01 7.11
CA ASN A 50 11.07 8.04 7.17
C ASN A 50 10.61 6.58 7.01
N ILE A 51 9.54 6.34 6.25
CA ILE A 51 9.14 4.99 5.83
C ILE A 51 9.73 4.69 4.45
N THR A 52 10.09 3.45 4.18
CA THR A 52 10.50 3.05 2.84
C THR A 52 9.27 2.93 1.93
N LEU A 53 9.46 3.20 0.63
CA LEU A 53 8.42 2.97 -0.37
C LEU A 53 8.00 1.49 -0.38
N GLU A 54 8.94 0.57 -0.27
CA GLU A 54 8.68 -0.87 -0.17
C GLU A 54 7.68 -1.21 0.95
N SER A 55 7.92 -0.73 2.17
CA SER A 55 7.01 -0.95 3.30
C SER A 55 5.63 -0.32 3.06
N ALA A 56 5.59 0.88 2.46
CA ALA A 56 4.34 1.53 2.10
C ALA A 56 3.53 0.71 1.09
N PHE A 57 4.16 0.27 -0.01
CA PHE A 57 3.51 -0.53 -1.03
C PHE A 57 3.08 -1.90 -0.49
N ALA A 58 3.89 -2.56 0.33
CA ALA A 58 3.51 -3.84 0.95
C ALA A 58 2.27 -3.71 1.86
N ILE A 59 2.18 -2.62 2.65
CA ILE A 59 0.98 -2.32 3.44
C ILE A 59 -0.24 -2.13 2.53
N LEU A 60 -0.11 -1.35 1.45
CA LEU A 60 -1.19 -1.08 0.51
C LEU A 60 -1.62 -2.34 -0.25
N GLU A 61 -0.68 -3.23 -0.58
CA GLU A 61 -0.96 -4.51 -1.24
C GLU A 61 -1.82 -5.42 -0.36
N ILE A 62 -1.42 -5.63 0.91
CA ILE A 62 -2.17 -6.47 1.87
C ILE A 62 -3.57 -5.91 2.14
N LEU A 63 -3.73 -4.59 2.11
CA LEU A 63 -5.04 -3.94 2.25
C LEU A 63 -5.88 -3.97 0.95
N GLY A 64 -5.35 -4.50 -0.15
CA GLY A 64 -6.03 -4.57 -1.44
C GLY A 64 -6.26 -3.19 -2.06
N LEU A 65 -5.30 -2.28 -1.90
CA LEU A 65 -5.31 -0.92 -2.44
C LEU A 65 -4.37 -0.75 -3.64
N LEU A 66 -3.68 -1.81 -4.04
CA LEU A 66 -2.88 -1.86 -5.26
C LEU A 66 -3.48 -2.88 -6.21
N LYS A 67 -3.46 -2.56 -7.51
CA LYS A 67 -3.76 -3.53 -8.57
C LYS A 67 -2.44 -4.04 -9.11
N LYS A 68 -2.28 -5.35 -9.23
CA LYS A 68 -1.20 -5.91 -10.05
C LYS A 68 -1.56 -5.65 -11.50
N GLN A 69 -0.71 -4.90 -12.20
CA GLN A 69 -0.80 -4.81 -13.64
C GLN A 69 -0.58 -6.23 -14.18
N LYS A 70 -1.52 -6.75 -14.98
CA LYS A 70 -1.26 -7.97 -15.74
C LYS A 70 -0.16 -7.63 -16.74
N SER A 71 1.05 -8.15 -16.54
CA SER A 71 2.08 -8.13 -17.58
C SER A 71 1.52 -8.87 -18.78
N GLN A 72 1.40 -8.17 -19.92
CA GLN A 72 1.00 -8.77 -21.18
C GLN A 72 2.17 -9.62 -21.70
N GLU A 73 2.19 -10.90 -21.34
CA GLU A 73 3.12 -11.86 -21.93
C GLU A 73 2.45 -13.24 -22.01
N LEU A 74 1.76 -13.50 -23.14
CA LEU A 74 2.01 -14.62 -24.06
C LEU A 74 0.90 -14.74 -25.16
N GLU A 75 0.69 -13.69 -25.96
CA GLU A 75 0.02 -13.81 -27.28
C GLU A 75 1.06 -14.04 -28.41
N LEU A 76 2.21 -14.66 -28.08
CA LEU A 76 3.25 -15.04 -29.06
C LEU A 76 3.44 -16.57 -29.20
N LYS A 77 2.40 -17.36 -28.92
CA LYS A 77 2.35 -18.80 -29.26
C LYS A 77 1.10 -19.15 -30.07
N LYS A 78 0.76 -18.35 -31.07
CA LYS A 78 -0.35 -18.63 -32.01
C LYS A 78 0.03 -18.53 -33.50
N PHE A 79 1.32 -18.56 -33.83
CA PHE A 79 1.76 -18.76 -35.20
C PHE A 79 2.80 -19.88 -35.24
#